data_AF-A0A7V7ZHT5-F1
#
_entry.id   AF-A0A7V7ZHT5-F1
#
_cell.length_a   1.000
_cell.length_b   1.000
_cell.length_c   1.000
_cell.angle_alpha   90.00
_cell.angle_beta   90.00
_cell.angle_gamma   90.00
#
_symmetry.space_group_name_H-M   'P 1'
#
loop_
_entity.id
_entity.type
_entity.pdbx_description
1 polymer ?
#
loop_
_entity_poly.entity_id
_entity_poly.type
_entity_poly.pdbx_seq_one_letter_code
_entity_poly.pdbx_strand_id
1 'polypeptide(L)'
;MQAYTCNPPVQPSFSISMPDEKTRYNSDEILLSQCLSPIILKYARIHAMPGDGFDKNTFAALMAAIIQMENGDSSFEDFANRLASPIYNHILNGNSSVGVAKLRPENAEQVYNCDILMTNDKHISVDFSPTYIPKNNMNIITGDRDGKFDKSDYATFSLLLTFSTEFSIEMLAINLKAGILRAKAEGIKPSVLNVATWRNKGVQDPKALLETGYYPYGVRVAVEFLPRAAKNIGVSLPVNVNYYNADEKVLVDKFYNRLFSQLFQSDL
;
A
#
# COMPACT_ATOMS: atom_id res chain seq x y z
N MET A 1 6.03 -24.18 4.67
CA MET A 1 5.07 -23.42 3.85
C MET A 1 3.69 -24.05 4.05
N GLN A 2 2.81 -23.42 4.83
CA GLN A 2 1.40 -23.81 4.87
C GLN A 2 0.70 -23.05 3.73
N ALA A 3 0.03 -23.79 2.84
CA ALA A 3 -0.82 -23.20 1.81
C ALA A 3 -2.10 -22.68 2.47
N TYR A 4 -2.37 -21.38 2.35
CA TYR A 4 -3.61 -20.77 2.83
C TYR A 4 -4.74 -21.12 1.87
N THR A 5 -5.81 -21.74 2.37
CA THR A 5 -7.05 -21.97 1.62
C THR A 5 -8.03 -20.83 1.89
N CYS A 6 -8.46 -20.14 0.84
CA CYS A 6 -9.43 -19.04 0.94
C CYS A 6 -10.86 -19.61 1.01
N ASN A 7 -11.57 -19.40 2.13
CA ASN A 7 -13.01 -19.67 2.21
C ASN A 7 -13.78 -18.36 1.90
N PRO A 8 -14.64 -18.31 0.87
CA PRO A 8 -15.33 -17.09 0.49
C PRO A 8 -16.40 -16.70 1.53
N PRO A 9 -16.52 -15.40 1.90
CA PRO A 9 -17.60 -14.92 2.75
C PRO A 9 -18.92 -14.72 1.96
N VAL A 10 -20.03 -14.98 2.64
CA VAL A 10 -21.41 -14.79 2.15
C VAL A 10 -21.67 -13.31 1.87
N GLN A 11 -22.11 -12.98 0.65
CA GLN A 11 -22.33 -11.60 0.19
C GLN A 11 -23.59 -10.95 0.80
N PRO A 12 -23.52 -9.70 1.28
CA PRO A 12 -24.67 -8.81 1.38
C PRO A 12 -24.80 -7.93 0.12
N SER A 13 -26.02 -7.80 -0.39
CA SER A 13 -26.37 -6.99 -1.55
C SER A 13 -26.57 -5.51 -1.19
N PHE A 14 -25.85 -4.63 -1.86
CA PHE A 14 -26.17 -3.19 -1.96
C PHE A 14 -25.85 -2.71 -3.38
N SER A 15 -26.82 -2.04 -4.01
CA SER A 15 -26.72 -1.48 -5.35
C SER A 15 -26.37 0.01 -5.30
N ILE A 16 -25.26 0.37 -5.92
CA ILE A 16 -24.98 1.73 -6.40
C ILE A 16 -24.50 1.55 -7.85
N SER A 17 -25.23 2.13 -8.79
CA SER A 17 -24.95 2.06 -10.23
C SER A 17 -23.82 3.02 -10.62
N MET A 18 -22.73 2.47 -11.14
CA MET A 18 -21.73 3.16 -11.95
C MET A 18 -21.70 2.50 -13.36
N PRO A 19 -21.34 3.24 -14.43
CA PRO A 19 -21.52 2.77 -15.81
C PRO A 19 -20.58 1.63 -16.22
N ASP A 20 -21.02 0.85 -17.21
CA ASP A 20 -20.49 -0.43 -17.71
C ASP A 20 -19.02 -0.39 -18.22
N GLU A 21 -18.12 -1.13 -17.56
CA GLU A 21 -16.96 -1.80 -18.16
C GLU A 21 -17.29 -3.31 -18.29
N LYS A 22 -18.22 -3.64 -19.20
CA LYS A 22 -18.53 -5.04 -19.53
C LYS A 22 -17.31 -5.73 -20.12
N THR A 23 -16.56 -6.48 -19.31
CA THR A 23 -16.07 -7.87 -19.55
C THR A 23 -14.79 -8.21 -18.76
N ARG A 24 -14.80 -8.12 -17.42
CA ARG A 24 -13.80 -8.83 -16.58
C ARG A 24 -14.33 -9.58 -15.37
N TYR A 25 -15.62 -9.48 -15.06
CA TYR A 25 -16.17 -10.12 -13.86
C TYR A 25 -16.84 -11.43 -14.22
N ASN A 26 -16.08 -12.52 -14.22
CA ASN A 26 -16.66 -13.82 -13.91
C ASN A 26 -16.92 -13.87 -12.40
N SER A 27 -18.11 -14.35 -12.02
CA SER A 27 -18.61 -14.42 -10.65
C SER A 27 -17.83 -15.36 -9.71
N ASP A 28 -16.75 -15.98 -10.18
CA ASP A 28 -16.02 -17.04 -9.50
C ASP A 28 -14.55 -16.67 -9.14
N GLU A 29 -14.10 -15.46 -9.46
CA GLU A 29 -12.73 -15.03 -9.14
C GLU A 29 -12.61 -14.52 -7.70
N ILE A 30 -11.85 -15.25 -6.87
CA ILE A 30 -11.45 -14.76 -5.55
C ILE A 30 -10.35 -13.70 -5.73
N LEU A 31 -10.68 -12.46 -5.40
CA LEU A 31 -9.74 -11.35 -5.47
C LEU A 31 -8.59 -11.52 -4.47
N LEU A 32 -7.38 -11.17 -4.89
CA LEU A 32 -6.17 -11.25 -4.08
C LEU A 32 -6.34 -10.60 -2.69
N SER A 33 -6.96 -9.42 -2.61
CA SER A 33 -7.19 -8.73 -1.33
C SER A 33 -8.12 -9.50 -0.38
N GLN A 34 -9.08 -10.26 -0.91
CA GLN A 34 -9.99 -11.09 -0.10
C GLN A 34 -9.22 -12.25 0.54
N CYS A 35 -8.40 -12.95 -0.25
CA CYS A 35 -7.53 -14.03 0.24
C CYS A 35 -6.55 -13.55 1.31
N LEU A 36 -6.04 -12.33 1.18
CA LEU A 36 -5.07 -11.74 2.11
C LEU A 36 -5.71 -11.06 3.33
N SER A 37 -7.04 -10.99 3.39
CA SER A 37 -7.79 -10.29 4.45
C SER A 37 -7.32 -10.66 5.87
N PRO A 38 -7.13 -11.94 6.25
CA PRO A 38 -6.69 -12.29 7.60
C PRO A 38 -5.35 -11.65 7.99
N ILE A 39 -4.40 -11.61 7.05
CA ILE A 39 -3.06 -11.05 7.28
C ILE A 39 -3.11 -9.51 7.28
N ILE A 40 -3.87 -8.93 6.36
CA ILE A 40 -4.10 -7.47 6.30
C ILE A 40 -4.72 -6.99 7.62
N LEU A 41 -5.80 -7.64 8.08
CA LEU A 41 -6.48 -7.29 9.32
C LEU A 41 -5.60 -7.49 10.56
N LYS A 42 -4.77 -8.54 10.58
CA LYS A 42 -3.79 -8.77 11.64
C LYS A 42 -2.84 -7.58 11.75
N TYR A 43 -2.18 -7.20 10.67
CA TYR A 43 -1.17 -6.13 10.71
C TYR A 43 -1.76 -4.73 10.85
N ALA A 44 -2.94 -4.49 10.30
CA ALA A 44 -3.67 -3.26 10.59
C ALA A 44 -3.95 -3.10 12.09
N ARG A 45 -4.33 -4.17 12.80
CA ARG A 45 -4.58 -4.12 14.25
C ARG A 45 -3.32 -3.87 15.08
N ILE A 46 -2.18 -4.37 14.62
CA ILE A 46 -0.87 -4.21 15.29
C ILE A 46 -0.32 -2.80 15.09
N HIS A 47 -0.38 -2.28 13.85
CA HIS A 47 0.33 -1.05 13.50
C HIS A 47 -0.54 0.22 13.52
N ALA A 48 -1.86 0.13 13.32
CA ALA A 48 -2.72 1.31 13.41
C ALA A 48 -2.84 1.77 14.87
N MET A 49 -2.45 3.02 15.13
CA MET A 49 -2.46 3.62 16.47
C MET A 49 -3.66 4.58 16.67
N PRO A 50 -4.14 4.72 17.92
CA PRO A 50 -5.05 5.81 18.25
C PRO A 50 -4.45 7.16 17.86
N GLY A 51 -5.25 8.00 17.19
CA GLY A 51 -4.81 9.34 16.77
C GLY A 51 -4.05 9.39 15.44
N ASP A 52 -3.97 8.29 14.69
CA ASP A 52 -3.40 8.27 13.34
C ASP A 52 -4.24 8.99 12.27
N GLY A 53 -5.42 9.47 12.64
CA GLY A 53 -6.39 10.07 11.70
C GLY A 53 -7.24 9.01 10.98
N PHE A 54 -6.92 7.73 11.17
CA PHE A 54 -7.67 6.59 10.65
C PHE A 54 -8.02 5.64 11.79
N ASP A 55 -9.21 5.04 11.74
CA ASP A 55 -9.48 3.86 12.53
C ASP A 55 -8.81 2.62 11.91
N LYS A 56 -8.81 1.51 12.68
CA LYS A 56 -8.20 0.25 12.25
C LYS A 56 -8.80 -0.30 10.96
N ASN A 57 -10.10 -0.08 10.71
CA ASN A 57 -10.78 -0.56 9.52
C ASN A 57 -10.36 0.24 8.29
N THR A 58 -10.25 1.56 8.43
CA THR A 58 -9.79 2.47 7.38
C THR A 58 -8.34 2.17 7.04
N PHE A 59 -7.49 1.91 8.04
CA PHE A 59 -6.10 1.51 7.83
C PHE A 59 -6.00 0.16 7.10
N ALA A 60 -6.79 -0.85 7.50
CA ALA A 60 -6.86 -2.14 6.82
C ALA A 60 -7.35 -2.00 5.37
N ALA A 61 -8.39 -1.20 5.15
CA ALA A 61 -8.94 -0.92 3.83
C ALA A 61 -7.91 -0.21 2.94
N LEU A 62 -7.12 0.71 3.50
CA LEU A 62 -6.02 1.37 2.78
C LEU A 62 -4.93 0.38 2.35
N MET A 63 -4.51 -0.52 3.24
CA MET A 63 -3.57 -1.59 2.90
C MET A 63 -4.11 -2.45 1.75
N ALA A 64 -5.37 -2.89 1.85
CA ALA A 64 -6.02 -3.69 0.82
C ALA A 64 -6.19 -2.92 -0.51
N ALA A 65 -6.51 -1.63 -0.47
CA ALA A 65 -6.67 -0.77 -1.64
C ALA A 65 -5.35 -0.60 -2.39
N ILE A 66 -4.22 -0.45 -1.67
CA ILE A 66 -2.89 -0.42 -2.29
C ILE A 66 -2.58 -1.75 -2.98
N ILE A 67 -2.79 -2.88 -2.30
CA ILE A 67 -2.54 -4.21 -2.88
C ILE A 67 -3.39 -4.41 -4.13
N GLN A 68 -4.68 -4.04 -4.09
CA GLN A 68 -5.58 -4.17 -5.22
C GLN A 68 -5.22 -3.22 -6.37
N MET A 69 -4.88 -1.97 -6.08
CA MET A 69 -4.48 -1.02 -7.12
C MET A 69 -3.21 -1.48 -7.85
N GLU A 70 -2.25 -2.03 -7.12
CA GLU A 70 -0.95 -2.43 -7.65
C GLU A 70 -0.95 -3.72 -8.45
N ASN A 71 -1.87 -4.61 -8.12
CA ASN A 71 -2.02 -5.88 -8.82
C ASN A 71 -3.22 -5.84 -9.77
N GLY A 72 -3.99 -4.74 -9.80
CA GLY A 72 -5.31 -4.70 -10.43
C GLY A 72 -6.30 -5.66 -9.77
N ASP A 73 -7.41 -5.94 -10.45
CA ASP A 73 -8.38 -6.96 -10.06
C ASP A 73 -7.87 -8.39 -10.36
N SER A 74 -6.57 -8.64 -10.20
CA SER A 74 -6.01 -9.97 -10.44
C SER A 74 -6.51 -10.99 -9.43
N SER A 75 -6.77 -12.20 -9.90
CA SER A 75 -7.00 -13.34 -9.04
C SER A 75 -5.74 -13.68 -8.23
N PHE A 76 -5.93 -14.38 -7.11
CA PHE A 76 -4.79 -14.90 -6.34
C PHE A 76 -3.91 -15.85 -7.18
N GLU A 77 -4.51 -16.64 -8.05
CA GLU A 77 -3.81 -17.57 -8.94
C GLU A 77 -2.93 -16.81 -9.95
N ASP A 78 -3.45 -15.76 -10.59
CA ASP A 78 -2.65 -14.91 -11.49
C ASP A 78 -1.48 -14.22 -10.77
N PHE A 79 -1.69 -13.82 -9.52
CA PHE A 79 -0.62 -13.28 -8.70
C PHE A 79 0.45 -14.34 -8.36
N ALA A 80 0.04 -15.53 -7.91
CA ALA A 80 0.95 -16.62 -7.60
C ALA A 80 1.78 -17.05 -8.82
N ASN A 81 1.16 -17.11 -10.00
CA ASN A 81 1.83 -17.40 -11.27
C ASN A 81 2.85 -16.31 -11.64
N ARG A 82 2.55 -15.03 -11.37
CA ARG A 82 3.50 -13.91 -11.59
C ARG A 82 4.66 -13.89 -10.60
N LEU A 83 4.47 -14.37 -9.36
CA LEU A 83 5.53 -14.43 -8.36
C LEU A 83 6.68 -15.39 -8.73
N ALA A 84 6.44 -16.37 -9.61
CA ALA A 84 7.46 -17.30 -10.07
C ALA A 84 8.43 -16.71 -11.12
N SER A 85 8.05 -15.62 -11.79
CA SER A 85 8.77 -15.01 -12.91
C SER A 85 9.81 -13.89 -12.61
N PRO A 86 9.85 -13.14 -11.46
CA PRO A 86 10.58 -11.87 -11.39
C PRO A 86 11.97 -11.88 -10.75
N ILE A 87 12.49 -13.01 -10.22
CA ILE A 87 13.84 -13.05 -9.61
C ILE A 87 14.88 -12.47 -10.59
N TYR A 88 14.76 -12.83 -11.88
CA TYR A 88 15.71 -12.47 -12.93
C TYR A 88 15.74 -10.95 -13.22
N ASN A 89 14.58 -10.27 -13.27
CA ASN A 89 14.52 -8.84 -13.55
C ASN A 89 14.86 -7.96 -12.33
N HIS A 90 14.62 -8.47 -11.11
CA HIS A 90 14.91 -7.73 -9.89
C HIS A 90 16.41 -7.68 -9.59
N ILE A 91 17.11 -8.81 -9.77
CA ILE A 91 18.56 -8.90 -9.55
C ILE A 91 19.34 -8.03 -10.56
N LEU A 92 18.85 -7.90 -11.80
CA LEU A 92 19.59 -7.23 -12.88
C LEU A 92 19.39 -5.70 -12.95
N ASN A 93 18.24 -5.17 -12.48
CA ASN A 93 17.87 -3.76 -12.70
C ASN A 93 17.73 -2.89 -11.43
N GLY A 94 17.95 -3.45 -10.23
CA GLY A 94 18.28 -2.71 -8.99
C GLY A 94 17.24 -1.75 -8.39
N ASN A 95 16.09 -1.49 -9.02
CA ASN A 95 15.19 -0.38 -8.65
C ASN A 95 13.69 -0.68 -8.79
N SER A 96 13.31 -1.96 -8.80
CA SER A 96 11.91 -2.36 -8.99
C SER A 96 11.16 -2.50 -7.66
N SER A 97 9.91 -2.04 -7.63
CA SER A 97 8.96 -2.37 -6.57
C SER A 97 8.63 -3.87 -6.58
N VAL A 98 8.74 -4.53 -5.42
CA VAL A 98 8.63 -6.00 -5.28
C VAL A 98 7.55 -6.46 -4.30
N GLY A 99 7.22 -7.74 -4.36
CA GLY A 99 6.26 -8.37 -3.47
C GLY A 99 4.80 -8.00 -3.77
N VAL A 100 3.91 -8.48 -2.90
CA VAL A 100 2.46 -8.29 -3.06
C VAL A 100 2.03 -6.83 -2.89
N ALA A 101 2.74 -6.07 -2.05
CA ALA A 101 2.50 -4.66 -1.82
C ALA A 101 3.29 -3.74 -2.77
N LYS A 102 4.06 -4.32 -3.72
CA LYS A 102 4.92 -3.59 -4.67
C LYS A 102 5.75 -2.50 -3.95
N LEU A 103 6.46 -2.89 -2.89
CA LEU A 103 7.27 -1.96 -2.11
C LEU A 103 8.64 -1.79 -2.76
N ARG A 104 9.14 -0.56 -2.73
CA ARG A 104 10.54 -0.26 -3.01
C ARG A 104 11.40 -0.80 -1.87
N PRO A 105 12.35 -1.72 -2.12
CA PRO A 105 13.13 -2.32 -1.05
C PRO A 105 13.86 -1.28 -0.19
N GLU A 106 14.37 -0.20 -0.78
CA GLU A 106 15.05 0.89 -0.07
C GLU A 106 14.14 1.65 0.90
N ASN A 107 12.86 1.83 0.55
CA ASN A 107 11.88 2.46 1.44
C ASN A 107 11.48 1.50 2.58
N ALA A 108 11.31 0.22 2.24
CA ALA A 108 11.02 -0.82 3.21
C ALA A 108 12.19 -1.04 4.19
N GLU A 109 13.43 -0.91 3.73
CA GLU A 109 14.64 -0.95 4.56
C GLU A 109 14.69 0.20 5.57
N GLN A 110 14.49 1.45 5.12
CA GLN A 110 14.48 2.63 6.00
C GLN A 110 13.51 2.45 7.18
N VAL A 111 12.28 2.01 6.89
CA VAL A 111 11.30 1.79 7.95
C VAL A 111 11.59 0.54 8.79
N TYR A 112 12.24 -0.48 8.22
CA TYR A 112 12.70 -1.66 8.96
C TYR A 112 13.76 -1.28 10.01
N ASN A 113 14.73 -0.44 9.59
CA ASN A 113 15.79 0.09 10.43
C ASN A 113 15.29 1.15 11.44
N CYS A 114 13.98 1.39 11.49
CA CYS A 114 13.38 2.36 12.38
C CYS A 114 13.93 3.78 12.14
N ASP A 115 14.27 4.11 10.90
CA ASP A 115 14.90 5.36 10.49
C ASP A 115 14.11 6.02 9.35
N ILE A 116 13.29 7.02 9.67
CA ILE A 116 12.43 7.69 8.70
C ILE A 116 13.07 9.01 8.27
N LEU A 117 13.45 9.10 6.99
CA LEU A 117 13.90 10.33 6.36
C LEU A 117 12.73 11.33 6.19
N MET A 118 12.96 12.58 6.55
CA MET A 118 12.05 13.73 6.46
C MET A 118 12.33 14.56 5.20
N THR A 119 11.40 15.46 4.81
CA THR A 119 11.58 16.35 3.64
C THR A 119 12.78 17.31 3.75
N ASN A 120 13.23 17.60 4.96
CA ASN A 120 14.32 18.53 5.26
C ASN A 120 15.64 17.82 5.63
N ASP A 121 15.84 16.59 5.13
CA ASP A 121 16.99 15.72 5.42
C ASP A 121 17.20 15.40 6.91
N LYS A 122 16.19 15.65 7.75
CA LYS A 122 16.19 15.16 9.14
C LYS A 122 15.69 13.72 9.19
N HIS A 123 16.04 13.04 10.27
CA HIS A 123 15.61 11.68 10.54
C HIS A 123 14.80 11.62 11.83
N ILE A 124 13.74 10.81 11.85
CA ILE A 124 13.04 10.44 13.08
C ILE A 124 13.22 8.94 13.32
N SER A 125 13.65 8.57 14.51
CA SER A 125 13.71 7.16 14.91
C SER A 125 12.39 6.73 15.52
N VAL A 126 11.84 5.61 15.05
CA VAL A 126 10.53 5.11 15.49
C VAL A 126 10.58 3.61 15.74
N ASP A 127 10.18 3.18 16.92
CA ASP A 127 10.07 1.76 17.23
C ASP A 127 8.84 1.13 16.54
N PHE A 128 9.11 0.40 15.46
CA PHE A 128 8.10 -0.39 14.75
C PHE A 128 8.18 -1.88 15.00
N SER A 129 9.31 -2.36 15.54
CA SER A 129 9.69 -3.76 15.77
C SER A 129 8.83 -4.78 15.00
N PRO A 130 9.27 -5.22 13.81
CA PRO A 130 8.56 -6.22 13.01
C PRO A 130 8.21 -7.45 13.83
N THR A 131 6.94 -7.85 13.79
CA THR A 131 6.40 -9.02 14.46
C THR A 131 6.60 -10.29 13.65
N TYR A 132 6.72 -10.18 12.31
CA TYR A 132 7.27 -11.24 11.47
C TYR A 132 8.79 -11.26 11.61
N ILE A 133 9.28 -12.18 12.45
CA ILE A 133 10.71 -12.32 12.74
C ILE A 133 11.40 -13.00 11.55
N PRO A 134 12.48 -12.37 11.04
CA PRO A 134 13.76 -13.05 11.06
C PRO A 134 14.89 -12.15 11.61
N LYS A 135 14.70 -11.43 12.73
CA LYS A 135 15.82 -10.67 13.35
C LYS A 135 17.05 -11.57 13.63
N ASN A 136 16.85 -12.84 13.98
CA ASN A 136 17.96 -13.78 14.22
C ASN A 136 18.62 -14.33 12.94
N ASN A 137 17.95 -14.27 11.78
CA ASN A 137 18.56 -14.63 10.49
C ASN A 137 19.06 -13.41 9.72
N MET A 138 18.66 -12.19 10.10
CA MET A 138 19.21 -10.95 9.56
C MET A 138 20.47 -10.48 10.31
N ASN A 139 20.78 -11.03 11.48
CA ASN A 139 22.11 -10.88 12.11
C ASN A 139 23.24 -11.60 11.33
N ILE A 140 22.91 -12.42 10.33
CA ILE A 140 23.87 -12.96 9.36
C ILE A 140 24.06 -11.98 8.17
N ILE A 141 23.20 -10.96 8.09
CA ILE A 141 22.99 -10.02 6.97
C ILE A 141 23.35 -8.58 7.42
N THR A 142 23.88 -8.40 8.62
CA THR A 142 24.35 -7.09 9.09
C THR A 142 25.86 -7.14 9.27
N GLY A 143 26.55 -7.11 8.13
CA GLY A 143 27.95 -6.72 8.09
C GLY A 143 28.08 -5.28 8.57
N ASP A 144 28.73 -5.13 9.72
CA ASP A 144 29.16 -3.89 10.35
C ASP A 144 28.12 -2.87 10.85
N ARG A 145 28.47 -2.29 12.00
CA ARG A 145 27.67 -1.38 12.86
C ARG A 145 27.42 0.01 12.26
N ASP A 146 27.59 0.18 10.96
CA ASP A 146 27.53 1.48 10.28
C ASP A 146 26.23 1.71 9.48
N GLY A 147 25.26 0.79 9.57
CA GLY A 147 23.88 1.03 9.13
C GLY A 147 23.67 1.12 7.61
N LYS A 148 24.58 0.54 6.81
CA LYS A 148 24.42 0.44 5.35
C LYS A 148 24.39 -1.03 4.95
N PHE A 149 23.26 -1.47 4.39
CA PHE A 149 23.13 -2.78 3.76
C PHE A 149 24.16 -2.91 2.63
N ASP A 150 24.88 -4.03 2.57
CA ASP A 150 25.66 -4.34 1.38
C ASP A 150 24.72 -4.80 0.24
N LYS A 151 25.26 -4.98 -0.99
CA LYS A 151 24.45 -5.41 -2.15
C LYS A 151 23.78 -6.78 -1.95
N SER A 152 24.38 -7.68 -1.15
CA SER A 152 23.86 -9.01 -0.84
C SER A 152 22.73 -8.95 0.20
N ASP A 153 22.78 -7.99 1.12
CA ASP A 153 21.75 -7.74 2.11
C ASP A 153 20.48 -7.18 1.45
N TYR A 154 20.64 -6.25 0.50
CA TYR A 154 19.54 -5.69 -0.29
C TYR A 154 18.83 -6.75 -1.15
N ALA A 155 19.58 -7.67 -1.76
CA ALA A 155 19.03 -8.78 -2.52
C ALA A 155 18.21 -9.73 -1.64
N THR A 156 18.70 -10.02 -0.43
CA THR A 156 18.00 -10.91 0.51
C THR A 156 16.72 -10.28 1.04
N PHE A 157 16.76 -8.99 1.41
CA PHE A 157 15.58 -8.25 1.83
C PHE A 157 14.52 -8.18 0.72
N SER A 158 14.97 -7.96 -0.52
CA SER A 158 14.10 -7.99 -1.69
C SER A 158 13.46 -9.36 -1.94
N LEU A 159 14.20 -10.45 -1.74
CA LEU A 159 13.67 -11.82 -1.82
C LEU A 159 12.63 -12.07 -0.72
N LEU A 160 12.85 -11.58 0.50
CA LEU A 160 11.87 -11.68 1.59
C LEU A 160 10.58 -10.92 1.25
N LEU A 161 10.68 -9.68 0.74
CA LEU A 161 9.51 -8.93 0.27
C LEU A 161 8.79 -9.67 -0.87
N THR A 162 9.51 -10.34 -1.75
CA THR A 162 8.93 -11.04 -2.90
C THR A 162 8.21 -12.32 -2.50
N PHE A 163 8.85 -13.16 -1.68
CA PHE A 163 8.41 -14.53 -1.42
C PHE A 163 7.70 -14.73 -0.09
N SER A 164 7.81 -13.79 0.85
CA SER A 164 7.03 -13.81 2.08
C SER A 164 5.90 -12.80 2.00
N THR A 165 4.71 -13.30 1.63
CA THR A 165 3.47 -12.52 1.61
C THR A 165 3.21 -11.84 2.96
N GLU A 166 3.43 -12.57 4.05
CA GLU A 166 3.20 -12.05 5.40
C GLU A 166 4.18 -10.92 5.74
N PHE A 167 5.47 -11.09 5.43
CA PHE A 167 6.47 -10.04 5.60
C PHE A 167 6.15 -8.82 4.73
N SER A 168 5.80 -9.00 3.45
CA SER A 168 5.47 -7.89 2.56
C SER A 168 4.26 -7.09 3.03
N ILE A 169 3.24 -7.75 3.61
CA ILE A 169 2.05 -7.08 4.15
C ILE A 169 2.37 -6.35 5.46
N GLU A 170 3.19 -6.94 6.33
CA GLU A 170 3.65 -6.23 7.53
C GLU A 170 4.47 -5.00 7.17
N MET A 171 5.41 -5.13 6.23
CA MET A 171 6.22 -4.02 5.76
C MET A 171 5.38 -2.93 5.12
N LEU A 172 4.27 -3.27 4.46
CA LEU A 172 3.29 -2.27 4.00
C LEU A 172 2.67 -1.53 5.19
N ALA A 173 2.21 -2.24 6.22
CA ALA A 173 1.63 -1.62 7.41
C ALA A 173 2.62 -0.67 8.10
N ILE A 174 3.87 -1.10 8.28
CA ILE A 174 4.94 -0.29 8.86
C ILE A 174 5.22 0.94 7.99
N ASN A 175 5.27 0.79 6.67
CA ASN A 175 5.45 1.92 5.73
C ASN A 175 4.34 2.96 5.85
N LEU A 176 3.07 2.52 5.90
CA LEU A 176 1.94 3.45 6.04
C LEU A 176 1.98 4.18 7.38
N LYS A 177 2.31 3.46 8.46
CA LYS A 177 2.49 4.06 9.79
C LYS A 177 3.63 5.09 9.81
N ALA A 178 4.75 4.79 9.14
CA ALA A 178 5.84 5.75 8.97
C ALA A 178 5.39 7.01 8.23
N GLY A 179 4.62 6.85 7.14
CA GLY A 179 4.05 7.98 6.40
C GLY A 179 3.13 8.86 7.26
N ILE A 180 2.33 8.25 8.13
CA ILE A 180 1.47 8.98 9.08
C ILE A 180 2.30 9.79 10.08
N LEU A 181 3.33 9.17 10.66
CA LEU A 181 4.18 9.82 11.65
C LEU A 181 4.97 10.98 11.05
N ARG A 182 5.49 10.81 9.83
CA ARG A 182 6.15 11.89 9.11
C ARG A 182 5.18 13.03 8.79
N ALA A 183 3.98 12.74 8.28
CA ALA A 183 2.99 13.78 8.00
C ALA A 183 2.70 14.62 9.25
N LYS A 184 2.48 13.97 10.41
CA LYS A 184 2.31 14.65 11.70
C LYS A 184 3.52 15.50 12.08
N ALA A 185 4.74 14.96 11.94
CA ALA A 185 5.97 15.68 12.27
C ALA A 185 6.24 16.88 11.34
N GLU A 186 5.71 16.85 10.11
CA GLU A 186 5.76 17.96 9.15
C GLU A 186 4.57 18.93 9.27
N GLY A 187 3.67 18.72 10.24
CA GLY A 187 2.49 19.56 10.45
C GLY A 187 1.38 19.33 9.40
N ILE A 188 1.47 18.26 8.64
CA ILE A 188 0.48 17.86 7.62
C ILE A 188 -0.52 16.89 8.28
N LYS A 189 -1.81 17.12 8.03
CA LYS A 189 -2.84 16.20 8.50
C LYS A 189 -2.78 14.89 7.68
N PRO A 190 -2.61 13.71 8.30
CA PRO A 190 -2.65 12.45 7.57
C PRO A 190 -3.99 12.24 6.85
N SER A 191 -3.93 11.81 5.60
CA SER A 191 -5.10 11.42 4.81
C SER A 191 -4.79 10.17 3.98
N VAL A 192 -5.82 9.45 3.51
CA VAL A 192 -5.58 8.28 2.65
C VAL A 192 -4.86 8.72 1.38
N LEU A 193 -5.21 9.87 0.84
CA LEU A 193 -4.59 10.41 -0.37
C LEU A 193 -3.08 10.60 -0.19
N ASN A 194 -2.65 11.29 0.87
CA ASN A 194 -1.23 11.55 1.07
C ASN A 194 -0.46 10.31 1.58
N VAL A 195 -1.04 9.51 2.49
CA VAL A 195 -0.39 8.31 3.03
C VAL A 195 -0.27 7.22 1.96
N ALA A 196 -1.23 7.06 1.05
CA ALA A 196 -1.16 6.05 -0.02
C ALA A 196 0.03 6.28 -0.98
N THR A 197 0.43 7.54 -1.18
CA THR A 197 1.54 7.89 -2.08
C THR A 197 2.91 7.67 -1.47
N TRP A 198 2.98 7.43 -0.16
CA TRP A 198 4.21 7.27 0.62
C TRP A 198 5.13 6.17 0.06
N ARG A 199 4.56 5.02 -0.31
CA ARG A 199 5.31 3.83 -0.78
C ARG A 199 6.23 4.08 -1.98
N ASN A 200 6.01 5.16 -2.74
CA ASN A 200 6.76 5.46 -3.95
C ASN A 200 7.85 6.53 -3.76
N LYS A 201 7.64 7.60 -2.97
CA LYS A 201 8.62 8.71 -2.78
C LYS A 201 8.49 9.51 -1.47
N GLY A 202 7.80 9.01 -0.44
CA GLY A 202 7.64 9.75 0.83
C GLY A 202 6.44 10.72 0.88
N VAL A 203 6.38 11.56 1.92
CA VAL A 203 5.23 12.45 2.21
C VAL A 203 5.15 13.49 1.11
N GLN A 204 3.95 13.64 0.58
CA GLN A 204 3.66 14.70 -0.35
C GLN A 204 2.50 15.49 0.24
N ASP A 205 2.81 16.70 0.72
CA ASP A 205 1.77 17.71 0.91
C ASP A 205 1.06 17.98 -0.44
N PRO A 206 -0.09 18.66 -0.46
CA PRO A 206 -0.81 18.95 -1.70
C PRO A 206 0.04 19.62 -2.79
N LYS A 207 1.06 20.41 -2.40
CA LYS A 207 1.97 21.08 -3.33
C LYS A 207 2.95 20.08 -3.95
N ALA A 208 3.60 19.24 -3.16
CA ALA A 208 4.49 18.18 -3.62
C ALA A 208 3.74 17.14 -4.49
N LEU A 209 2.48 16.85 -4.16
CA LEU A 209 1.59 16.00 -4.96
C LEU A 209 1.36 16.57 -6.37
N LEU A 210 1.19 17.89 -6.47
CA LEU A 210 1.07 18.61 -7.74
C LEU A 210 2.38 18.63 -8.52
N GLU A 211 3.49 18.96 -7.86
CA GLU A 211 4.81 19.09 -8.50
C GLU A 211 5.33 17.76 -9.04
N THR A 212 5.06 16.67 -8.34
CA THR A 212 5.56 15.34 -8.72
C THR A 212 4.60 14.56 -9.61
N GLY A 213 3.34 14.99 -9.74
CA GLY A 213 2.33 14.32 -10.55
C GLY A 213 1.83 12.99 -9.99
N TYR A 214 2.13 12.66 -8.72
CA TYR A 214 1.66 11.41 -8.07
C TYR A 214 0.25 11.52 -7.47
N TYR A 215 -0.34 12.72 -7.42
CA TYR A 215 -1.71 12.91 -6.93
C TYR A 215 -2.77 12.00 -7.59
N PRO A 216 -2.71 11.62 -8.88
CA PRO A 216 -3.67 10.69 -9.47
C PRO A 216 -3.66 9.33 -8.77
N TYR A 217 -2.49 8.86 -8.31
CA TYR A 217 -2.37 7.60 -7.60
C TYR A 217 -3.12 7.67 -6.26
N GLY A 218 -2.81 8.67 -5.43
CA GLY A 218 -3.46 8.84 -4.14
C GLY A 218 -4.97 9.04 -4.25
N VAL A 219 -5.43 9.80 -5.27
CA VAL A 219 -6.86 10.00 -5.55
C VAL A 219 -7.53 8.67 -5.91
N ARG A 220 -6.94 7.85 -6.78
CA ARG A 220 -7.49 6.54 -7.13
C ARG A 220 -7.58 5.63 -5.91
N VAL A 221 -6.53 5.55 -5.08
CA VAL A 221 -6.58 4.77 -3.84
C VAL A 221 -7.73 5.26 -2.96
N ALA A 222 -7.81 6.57 -2.69
CA ALA A 222 -8.77 7.13 -1.75
C ALA A 222 -10.23 7.03 -2.22
N VAL A 223 -10.50 7.21 -3.52
CA VAL A 223 -11.88 7.34 -4.02
C VAL A 223 -12.37 6.12 -4.80
N GLU A 224 -11.50 5.47 -5.57
CA GLU A 224 -11.87 4.31 -6.42
C GLU A 224 -11.71 2.98 -5.66
N PHE A 225 -10.53 2.76 -5.06
CA PHE A 225 -10.18 1.45 -4.49
C PHE A 225 -10.59 1.28 -3.03
N LEU A 226 -10.50 2.32 -2.19
CA LEU A 226 -10.76 2.20 -0.75
C LEU A 226 -12.14 1.58 -0.42
N PRO A 227 -13.27 2.01 -1.04
CA PRO A 227 -14.58 1.42 -0.74
C PRO A 227 -14.68 -0.04 -1.17
N ARG A 228 -14.11 -0.39 -2.34
CA ARG A 228 -14.10 -1.76 -2.88
C ARG A 228 -13.25 -2.68 -2.00
N ALA A 229 -12.08 -2.21 -1.60
CA ALA A 229 -11.15 -2.92 -0.73
C ALA A 229 -11.77 -3.19 0.64
N ALA A 230 -12.45 -2.21 1.23
CA ALA A 230 -13.17 -2.37 2.50
C ALA A 230 -14.24 -3.47 2.42
N LYS A 231 -15.05 -3.46 1.35
CA LYS A 231 -16.03 -4.51 1.07
C LYS A 231 -15.37 -5.88 0.94
N ASN A 232 -14.27 -5.97 0.19
CA ASN A 232 -13.54 -7.20 -0.07
C ASN A 232 -12.98 -7.83 1.22
N ILE A 233 -12.44 -7.04 2.13
CA ILE A 233 -11.87 -7.56 3.39
C ILE A 233 -12.91 -7.64 4.52
N GLY A 234 -14.17 -7.28 4.26
CA GLY A 234 -15.28 -7.40 5.21
C GLY A 234 -15.25 -6.37 6.34
N VAL A 235 -14.73 -5.17 6.09
CA VAL A 235 -14.72 -4.07 7.07
C VAL A 235 -15.65 -2.94 6.67
N SER A 236 -16.20 -2.25 7.66
CA SER A 236 -17.00 -1.05 7.45
C SER A 236 -16.13 0.18 7.55
N LEU A 237 -16.29 1.07 6.57
CA LEU A 237 -15.72 2.41 6.56
C LEU A 237 -16.67 3.39 7.26
N PRO A 238 -16.14 4.39 7.99
CA PRO A 238 -16.96 5.49 8.51
C PRO A 238 -17.76 6.18 7.41
N VAL A 239 -19.05 6.37 7.66
CA VAL A 239 -19.96 7.10 6.76
C VAL A 239 -19.67 8.60 6.87
N ASN A 240 -19.74 9.32 5.74
CA ASN A 240 -19.52 10.78 5.65
C ASN A 240 -18.11 11.27 6.02
N VAL A 241 -17.10 10.40 6.00
CA VAL A 241 -15.71 10.79 6.17
C VAL A 241 -15.05 10.99 4.81
N ASN A 242 -14.49 12.17 4.59
CA ASN A 242 -13.57 12.40 3.49
C ASN A 242 -12.21 11.79 3.83
N TYR A 243 -11.72 10.92 2.96
CA TYR A 243 -10.43 10.26 3.10
C TYR A 243 -9.26 11.11 2.57
N TYR A 244 -9.54 12.38 2.29
CA TYR A 244 -8.62 13.42 1.85
C TYR A 244 -8.94 14.72 2.60
N ASN A 245 -7.94 15.58 2.77
CA ASN A 245 -8.07 16.86 3.45
C ASN A 245 -8.78 17.90 2.58
N ALA A 246 -9.27 18.99 3.18
CA ALA A 246 -10.01 20.03 2.45
C ALA A 246 -9.16 20.69 1.35
N ASP A 247 -7.89 20.91 1.67
CA ASP A 247 -6.80 21.38 0.83
C ASP A 247 -6.39 20.38 -0.26
N GLU A 248 -6.73 19.10 -0.13
CA GLU A 248 -6.53 18.07 -1.15
C GLU A 248 -7.73 17.95 -2.11
N LYS A 249 -8.89 18.52 -1.77
CA LYS A 249 -10.11 18.47 -2.59
C LYS A 249 -9.86 18.99 -4.01
N VAL A 250 -9.05 20.03 -4.15
CA VAL A 250 -8.68 20.59 -5.47
C VAL A 250 -7.97 19.56 -6.36
N LEU A 251 -7.21 18.64 -5.77
CA LEU A 251 -6.51 17.57 -6.49
C LEU A 251 -7.49 16.51 -6.98
N VAL A 252 -8.44 16.15 -6.12
CA VAL A 252 -9.54 15.23 -6.43
C VAL A 252 -10.40 15.81 -7.56
N ASP A 253 -10.85 17.06 -7.43
CA ASP A 253 -11.65 17.75 -8.44
C ASP A 253 -10.91 17.85 -9.78
N LYS A 254 -9.61 18.19 -9.76
CA LYS A 254 -8.77 18.21 -10.97
C LYS A 254 -8.64 16.84 -11.63
N PHE A 255 -8.44 15.78 -10.84
CA PHE A 255 -8.36 14.42 -11.36
C PHE A 255 -9.66 14.01 -12.05
N TYR A 256 -10.81 14.25 -11.41
CA TYR A 256 -12.12 13.97 -12.02
C TYR A 256 -12.33 14.77 -13.29
N ASN A 257 -12.14 16.08 -13.27
CA ASN A 257 -12.32 16.92 -14.46
C ASN A 257 -11.43 16.47 -15.63
N ARG A 258 -10.20 16.02 -15.35
CA ARG A 258 -9.32 15.43 -16.37
C ARG A 258 -9.89 14.12 -16.91
N LEU A 259 -10.32 13.20 -16.05
CA LEU A 259 -10.88 11.91 -16.44
C LEU A 259 -12.15 12.10 -17.30
N PHE A 260 -13.05 12.99 -16.89
CA PHE A 260 -14.23 13.38 -17.66
C PHE A 260 -13.84 14.02 -19.00
N SER A 261 -12.92 15.00 -19.01
CA SER A 261 -12.49 15.62 -20.28
C SER A 261 -11.89 14.63 -21.27
N GLN A 262 -11.17 13.59 -20.80
CA GLN A 262 -10.58 12.57 -21.66
C GLN A 262 -11.61 11.57 -22.21
N LEU A 263 -12.64 11.24 -21.42
CA LEU A 263 -13.72 10.34 -21.83
C LEU A 263 -14.73 10.99 -22.78
N PHE A 264 -14.84 12.32 -22.77
CA PHE A 264 -15.83 13.06 -23.58
C PHE A 264 -15.20 13.91 -24.70
N GLN A 265 -13.87 13.89 -24.87
CA GLN A 265 -13.19 14.50 -26.03
C GLN A 265 -12.76 13.49 -27.10
N SER A 266 -13.00 12.19 -26.90
CA SER A 266 -12.69 11.16 -27.91
C SER A 266 -13.74 11.03 -29.02
N ASP A 267 -14.84 11.78 -28.94
CA ASP A 267 -15.99 11.70 -29.87
C ASP A 267 -16.27 13.02 -30.63
N LEU A 268 -15.27 13.91 -30.80
CA LEU A 268 -15.37 15.12 -31.62
C LEU A 268 -14.28 15.19 -32.68
#